data_AF-A0A7W7WPI4-F1
#
_entry.id   AF-A0A7W7WPI4-F1
#
_cell.length_a   1.000
_cell.length_b   1.000
_cell.length_c   1.000
_cell.angle_alpha   90.00
_cell.angle_beta   90.00
_cell.angle_gamma   90.00
#
_symmetry.space_group_name_H-M   'P 1'
#
loop_
_entity.id
_entity.type
_entity.pdbx_description
1 polymer ?
#
loop_
_entity_poly.entity_id
_entity_poly.type
_entity_poly.pdbx_seq_one_letter_code
_entity_poly.pdbx_strand_id
1 'polypeptide(L)'
;MNGDVINVEFAGLRAAADSLHVKAQSLTGHMEQLHTSLGPIKETWYASGSSAGQAAEQSETRLRAALNEIITIIGQFSGKVNEAHDVQLALENRNASYFG
;
A
#
# COMPACT_ATOMS: atom_id res chain seq x y z
N MET A 1 33.88 -6.00 -19.65
CA MET A 1 32.83 -5.28 -18.90
C MET A 1 32.33 -6.26 -17.85
N ASN A 2 32.80 -6.14 -16.60
CA ASN A 2 32.22 -6.89 -15.49
C ASN A 2 30.83 -6.31 -15.27
N GLY A 3 29.80 -7.00 -15.75
CA GLY A 3 28.44 -6.64 -15.38
C GLY A 3 28.35 -6.75 -13.87
N ASP A 4 28.09 -5.65 -13.19
CA ASP A 4 27.70 -5.67 -11.79
C ASP A 4 26.60 -6.71 -11.66
N VAL A 5 26.91 -7.80 -10.95
CA VAL A 5 25.91 -8.77 -10.56
C VAL A 5 25.04 -8.03 -9.55
N ILE A 6 23.94 -7.44 -10.02
CA ILE A 6 22.94 -6.85 -9.15
C ILE A 6 22.31 -8.00 -8.37
N ASN A 7 22.84 -8.26 -7.18
CA ASN A 7 22.28 -9.24 -6.27
C ASN A 7 21.05 -8.60 -5.61
N VAL A 8 19.88 -8.82 -6.21
CA VAL A 8 18.61 -8.36 -5.66
C VAL A 8 18.21 -9.31 -4.54
N GLU A 9 18.13 -8.78 -3.32
CA GLU A 9 17.68 -9.54 -2.15
C GLU A 9 16.13 -9.63 -2.16
N PHE A 10 15.61 -10.54 -2.99
CA PHE A 10 14.17 -10.67 -3.22
C PHE A 10 13.39 -11.08 -1.99
N ALA A 11 14.00 -11.81 -1.05
CA ALA A 11 13.31 -12.25 0.16
C ALA A 11 12.99 -11.07 1.09
N GLY A 12 13.93 -10.15 1.33
CA GLY A 12 13.66 -8.91 2.06
C GLY A 12 12.82 -7.93 1.28
N LEU A 13 12.90 -7.89 -0.06
CA LEU A 13 11.99 -7.09 -0.88
C LEU A 13 10.53 -7.57 -0.71
N ARG A 14 10.31 -8.88 -0.72
CA ARG A 14 9.01 -9.50 -0.45
C ARG A 14 8.55 -9.24 0.99
N ALA A 15 9.42 -9.44 1.97
CA ALA A 15 9.08 -9.17 3.38
C ALA A 15 8.71 -7.69 3.61
N ALA A 16 9.40 -6.75 2.95
CA ALA A 16 9.08 -5.33 2.98
C ALA A 16 7.73 -5.05 2.33
N ALA A 17 7.42 -5.67 1.19
CA ALA A 17 6.14 -5.55 0.51
C ALA A 17 4.97 -6.09 1.36
N ASP A 18 5.12 -7.26 1.98
CA ASP A 18 4.14 -7.86 2.88
C ASP A 18 3.92 -6.96 4.12
N SER A 19 4.99 -6.43 4.70
CA SER A 19 4.92 -5.49 5.83
C SER A 19 4.18 -4.20 5.46
N LEU A 20 4.43 -3.64 4.27
CA LEU A 20 3.70 -2.50 3.75
C LEU A 20 2.22 -2.83 3.58
N HIS A 21 1.88 -4.01 3.05
CA HIS A 21 0.50 -4.43 2.88
C HIS A 21 -0.25 -4.52 4.21
N VAL A 22 0.34 -5.14 5.22
CA VAL A 22 -0.23 -5.22 6.58
C VAL A 22 -0.43 -3.83 7.19
N LYS A 23 0.54 -2.93 7.05
CA LYS A 23 0.42 -1.54 7.52
C LYS A 23 -0.70 -0.80 6.79
N ALA A 24 -0.86 -1.03 5.48
CA ALA A 24 -1.91 -0.42 4.68
C ALA A 24 -3.30 -0.88 5.14
N GLN A 25 -3.49 -2.16 5.42
CA GLN A 25 -4.73 -2.70 5.99
C GLN A 25 -5.03 -2.12 7.39
N SER A 26 -4.01 -1.99 8.25
CA SER A 26 -4.17 -1.37 9.56
C SER A 26 -4.61 0.09 9.45
N LEU A 27 -4.09 0.82 8.46
CA LEU A 27 -4.44 2.20 8.19
C LEU A 27 -5.90 2.37 7.73
N THR A 28 -6.43 1.40 6.96
CA THR A 28 -7.86 1.31 6.67
C THR A 28 -8.68 1.16 7.95
N GLY A 29 -8.28 0.27 8.85
CA GLY A 29 -8.96 0.08 10.13
C GLY A 29 -8.96 1.33 11.01
N HIS A 30 -7.83 2.03 11.12
CA HIS A 30 -7.74 3.30 11.84
C HIS A 30 -8.65 4.38 11.22
N MET A 31 -8.81 4.39 9.90
CA MET A 31 -9.73 5.33 9.24
C MET A 31 -11.19 5.04 9.50
N GLU A 32 -11.58 3.77 9.54
CA GLU A 32 -12.95 3.39 9.90
C GLU A 32 -13.25 3.82 11.34
N GLN A 33 -12.32 3.60 12.27
CA GLN A 33 -12.43 4.09 13.64
C GLN A 33 -12.52 5.62 13.72
N LEU A 34 -11.71 6.34 12.94
CA LEU A 34 -11.78 7.80 12.85
C LEU A 34 -13.16 8.23 12.33
N HIS A 35 -13.67 7.59 11.27
CA HIS A 35 -14.97 7.89 10.69
C HIS A 35 -16.11 7.68 11.71
N THR A 36 -16.10 6.55 12.41
CA THR A 36 -17.07 6.25 13.47
C THR A 36 -16.99 7.28 14.61
N SER A 37 -15.77 7.64 15.03
CA SER A 37 -15.56 8.62 16.09
C SER A 37 -16.02 10.03 15.69
N LEU A 38 -15.91 10.37 14.40
CA LEU A 38 -16.39 11.63 13.86
C LEU A 38 -17.91 11.66 13.69
N GLY A 39 -18.60 10.52 13.55
CA GLY A 39 -20.06 10.45 13.33
C GLY A 39 -20.91 11.37 14.23
N PRO A 40 -20.76 11.34 15.56
CA PRO A 40 -21.50 12.23 16.46
C PRO A 40 -21.17 13.72 16.26
N ILE A 41 -19.92 14.03 15.91
CA ILE A 41 -19.46 15.39 15.62
C ILE A 41 -20.04 15.85 14.28
N LYS A 42 -20.13 14.97 13.28
CA LYS A 42 -20.75 15.24 11.98
C LYS A 42 -22.21 15.62 12.14
N GLU A 43 -22.97 14.89 12.95
CA GLU A 43 -24.38 15.22 13.20
C GLU A 43 -24.58 16.62 13.78
N THR A 44 -23.66 17.11 14.59
CA THR A 44 -23.76 18.45 15.19
C THR A 44 -23.11 19.56 14.35
N TRP A 45 -21.99 19.31 13.68
CA TRP A 45 -21.27 20.31 12.88
C TRP A 45 -21.72 20.40 11.42
N TYR A 46 -22.12 19.29 10.79
CA TYR A 46 -22.59 19.31 9.40
C TYR A 46 -24.03 19.79 9.31
N ALA A 47 -24.88 19.37 10.28
CA ALA A 47 -26.24 19.87 10.37
C ALA A 47 -26.30 21.36 10.68
N SER A 48 -25.27 21.93 11.31
CA SER A 48 -25.19 23.38 11.58
C SER A 48 -24.87 24.21 10.33
N GLY A 49 -24.54 23.59 9.19
CA GLY A 49 -24.17 24.29 7.95
C GLY A 49 -22.92 25.16 8.07
N SER A 50 -22.07 24.91 9.08
CA SER A 50 -20.89 25.72 9.34
C SER A 50 -19.80 25.47 8.29
N SER A 51 -19.00 26.50 7.99
CA SER A 51 -17.82 26.37 7.12
C SER A 51 -16.79 25.38 7.69
N ALA A 52 -16.70 25.28 9.02
CA ALA A 52 -15.87 24.29 9.71
C ALA A 52 -16.34 22.85 9.44
N GLY A 53 -17.65 22.61 9.45
CA GLY A 53 -18.23 21.32 9.07
C GLY A 53 -17.87 20.92 7.65
N GLN A 54 -18.14 21.80 6.67
CA GLN A 54 -17.80 21.53 5.27
C GLN A 54 -16.31 21.29 5.03
N ALA A 55 -15.44 22.06 5.71
CA ALA A 55 -14.00 21.89 5.62
C ALA A 55 -13.54 20.53 6.20
N ALA A 56 -14.14 20.10 7.31
CA ALA A 56 -13.84 18.79 7.92
C ALA A 56 -14.29 17.64 7.01
N GLU A 57 -15.49 17.71 6.42
CA GLU A 57 -16.00 16.71 5.47
C GLU A 57 -15.08 16.56 4.25
N GLN A 58 -14.67 17.69 3.67
CA GLN A 58 -13.78 17.71 2.52
C GLN A 58 -12.39 17.16 2.87
N SER A 59 -11.87 17.48 4.07
CA SER A 59 -10.58 16.98 4.54
C SER A 59 -10.60 15.47 4.78
N GLU A 60 -11.67 14.94 5.35
CA GLU A 60 -11.85 13.50 5.54
C GLU A 60 -11.97 12.75 4.20
N THR A 61 -12.74 13.31 3.27
CA THR A 61 -12.88 12.75 1.92
C THR A 61 -11.52 12.66 1.22
N ARG A 62 -10.71 13.73 1.31
CA ARG A 62 -9.34 13.75 0.78
C ARG A 62 -8.45 12.72 1.47
N LEU A 63 -8.54 12.60 2.79
CA LEU A 63 -7.77 11.61 3.54
C LEU A 63 -8.12 10.18 3.11
N ARG A 64 -9.41 9.85 2.97
CA ARG A 64 -9.84 8.54 2.44
C ARG A 64 -9.31 8.28 1.03
N ALA A 65 -9.37 9.27 0.14
CA ALA A 65 -8.86 9.13 -1.22
C ALA A 65 -7.35 8.85 -1.23
N ALA A 66 -6.56 9.64 -0.49
CA ALA A 66 -5.10 9.46 -0.40
C ALA A 66 -4.72 8.09 0.16
N LEU A 67 -5.49 7.57 1.13
CA LEU A 67 -5.23 6.27 1.71
C LEU A 67 -5.54 5.12 0.76
N ASN A 68 -6.64 5.20 0.00
CA ASN A 68 -6.94 4.25 -1.05
C ASN A 68 -5.86 4.23 -2.12
N GLU A 69 -5.31 5.39 -2.47
CA GLU A 69 -4.20 5.51 -3.41
C GLU A 69 -2.92 4.85 -2.87
N ILE A 70 -2.55 5.09 -1.61
CA ILE A 70 -1.41 4.43 -0.95
C ILE A 70 -1.57 2.92 -0.94
N ILE A 71 -2.76 2.41 -0.58
CA ILE A 71 -3.06 0.96 -0.57
C ILE A 71 -2.91 0.39 -1.98
N THR A 72 -3.41 1.10 -2.99
CA THR A 72 -3.31 0.69 -4.40
C THR A 72 -1.86 0.60 -4.86
N ILE A 73 -1.05 1.62 -4.55
CA ILE A 73 0.37 1.67 -4.89
C ILE A 73 1.14 0.53 -4.22
N ILE A 74 0.87 0.27 -2.93
CA ILE A 74 1.48 -0.85 -2.19
C ILE A 74 1.11 -2.19 -2.84
N GLY A 75 -0.15 -2.37 -3.23
CA GLY A 75 -0.61 -3.56 -3.94
C GLY A 75 0.09 -3.76 -5.29
N GLN A 76 0.22 -2.69 -6.08
CA GLN A 76 0.94 -2.72 -7.37
C GLN A 76 2.42 -3.04 -7.19
N PHE A 77 3.08 -2.41 -6.21
CA PHE A 77 4.47 -2.69 -5.88
C PHE A 77 4.67 -4.17 -5.51
N SER A 78 3.83 -4.69 -4.61
CA SER A 78 3.89 -6.08 -4.17
C SER A 78 3.70 -7.06 -5.35
N GLY A 79 2.76 -6.76 -6.25
CA GLY A 79 2.57 -7.55 -7.49
C GLY A 79 3.82 -7.57 -8.36
N LYS A 80 4.45 -6.41 -8.58
CA LYS A 80 5.67 -6.31 -9.39
C LYS A 80 6.88 -6.98 -8.75
N VAL A 81 7.01 -6.95 -7.43
CA VAL A 81 8.06 -7.67 -6.70
C VAL A 81 7.93 -9.18 -6.89
N ASN A 82 6.70 -9.71 -6.79
CA ASN A 82 6.44 -11.13 -7.01
C ASN A 82 6.71 -11.53 -8.47
N GLU A 83 6.25 -10.75 -9.44
CA GLU A 83 6.56 -10.98 -10.86
C GLU A 83 8.07 -11.04 -11.12
N ALA A 84 8.84 -10.10 -10.55
CA ALA A 84 10.29 -10.05 -10.72
C ALA A 84 10.99 -11.26 -10.09
N HIS A 85 10.53 -11.69 -8.91
CA HIS A 85 11.02 -12.89 -8.26
C HIS A 85 10.75 -14.16 -9.09
N ASP A 86 9.55 -14.31 -9.63
CA ASP A 86 9.19 -15.49 -10.43
C ASP A 86 10.01 -15.56 -11.73
N VAL A 87 10.27 -14.41 -12.36
CA VAL A 87 11.17 -14.32 -13.53
C VAL A 87 12.60 -14.73 -13.16
N GLN A 88 13.12 -14.27 -12.02
CA GLN A 88 14.45 -14.64 -11.55
C GLN A 88 14.55 -16.16 -11.31
N LEU A 89 13.57 -16.76 -10.64
CA LEU A 89 13.52 -18.19 -10.37
C LEU A 89 13.45 -19.02 -11.66
N ALA A 90 12.68 -18.56 -12.65
CA ALA A 90 12.61 -19.19 -13.95
C ALA A 90 13.96 -19.14 -14.70
N LEU A 91 14.67 -18.00 -14.61
CA LEU A 91 16.02 -17.85 -15.18
C LEU A 91 17.04 -18.75 -14.49
N GLU A 92 17.01 -18.82 -13.15
CA GLU A 92 17.89 -19.69 -12.36
C GLU A 92 17.68 -21.17 -12.71
N ASN A 93 16.42 -21.62 -12.76
CA ASN A 93 16.09 -22.99 -13.15
C ASN A 93 16.53 -23.32 -14.58
N ARG A 94 16.34 -22.37 -15.51
CA ARG A 94 16.77 -22.53 -16.89
C ARG A 94 18.30 -22.59 -17.01
N ASN A 95 19.02 -21.75 -16.29
CA ASN A 95 20.48 -21.79 -16.25
C ASN A 95 20.99 -23.10 -15.62
N ALA A 96 20.39 -23.56 -14.52
CA ALA A 96 20.72 -24.84 -13.91
C ALA A 96 20.54 -26.01 -14.89
N SER A 97 19.52 -25.97 -15.77
CA SER A 97 19.32 -26.99 -16.81
C SER A 97 20.37 -26.99 -17.93
N TYR A 98 21.08 -25.87 -18.15
CA TYR A 98 22.14 -25.78 -19.16
C TYR A 98 23.52 -26.16 -18.63
N PHE A 99 23.72 -26.09 -17.31
CA PHE A 99 25.00 -26.35 -16.64
C PHE A 99 24.99 -27.55 -15.69
N GLY A 100 23.86 -28.28 -15.63
CA GLY A 100 23.67 -29.51 -14.86
C GLY A 100 23.80 -30.77 -15.69
#